data_AF-A0A9X0TSV9-F1
#
_entry.id   AF-A0A9X0TSV9-F1
#
_cell.length_a   1.000
_cell.length_b   1.000
_cell.length_c   1.000
_cell.angle_alpha   90.00
_cell.angle_beta   90.00
_cell.angle_gamma   90.00
#
_symmetry.space_group_name_H-M   'P 1'
#
loop_
_entity.id
_entity.type
_entity.pdbx_description
1 polymer ?
#
loop_
_entity_poly.entity_id
_entity_poly.type
_entity_poly.pdbx_seq_one_letter_code
_entity_poly.pdbx_strand_id
1 'polypeptide(L)'
;MRDGPSIDPELINDLQTRGMRLVDPRAGHESRRGGAGPSDHKAVNFGDTTVMVPVHTAPAFDSPYLVEAPDADGRARITREGSEVARIRFPNRPRFYDLTTADGIPYNKIAVLHSRDVLATTILQTCIRYESRKKTCQFCSIGQSLAAGRTVAHKTPAQLAEVAKAAVELDGVKHMVMTTGTPAGKDRGAAVLAESARAVKAVVDLPIQVQCEPPEDDIWHERMKDAGADALGMHLEAVTPEVRERIMPGKASVPLEKYFSSFEAAVKVFGRGQVSTYILAGLGDTREAILDMSTRLVAMGVYPFVVPFVPISGTPLESHPAPKSDFMASILAPLSQIVIDGGLKASDIKAGCGKCGACSALSTYEKLRIPA
;
A
#
# COMPACT_ATOMS: atom_id res chain seq x y z
N MET A 1 -10.92 21.25 -20.45
CA MET A 1 -10.02 20.39 -21.27
C MET A 1 -9.31 19.41 -20.35
N ARG A 2 -9.84 18.19 -20.21
CA ARG A 2 -9.20 17.07 -19.50
C ARG A 2 -9.43 15.79 -20.32
N ASP A 3 -8.89 15.78 -21.53
CA ASP A 3 -8.85 14.57 -22.37
C ASP A 3 -7.39 14.23 -22.62
N GLY A 4 -6.76 13.60 -21.63
CA GLY A 4 -5.60 12.74 -21.85
C GLY A 4 -6.11 11.33 -22.12
N PRO A 5 -5.40 10.50 -22.90
CA PRO A 5 -5.84 9.13 -23.18
C PRO A 5 -6.06 8.38 -21.86
N SER A 6 -7.27 7.86 -21.66
CA SER A 6 -7.57 6.98 -20.53
C SER A 6 -6.64 5.78 -20.60
N ILE A 7 -5.86 5.56 -19.55
CA ILE A 7 -4.89 4.48 -19.53
C ILE A 7 -5.61 3.15 -19.48
N ASP A 8 -5.17 2.24 -20.33
CA ASP A 8 -5.65 0.87 -20.38
C ASP A 8 -5.39 0.18 -19.04
N PRO A 9 -6.45 -0.25 -18.30
CA PRO A 9 -6.29 -0.97 -17.04
C PRO A 9 -5.56 -2.31 -17.23
N GLU A 10 -5.66 -2.93 -18.41
CA GLU A 10 -4.99 -4.20 -18.69
C GLU A 10 -3.48 -4.01 -18.73
N LEU A 11 -3.01 -2.89 -19.31
CA LEU A 11 -1.60 -2.52 -19.28
C LEU A 11 -1.11 -2.28 -17.85
N ILE A 12 -1.86 -1.54 -17.03
CA ILE A 12 -1.49 -1.32 -15.62
C ILE A 12 -1.41 -2.65 -14.86
N ASN A 13 -2.42 -3.50 -15.05
CA ASN A 13 -2.48 -4.82 -14.43
C ASN A 13 -1.31 -5.72 -14.88
N ASP A 14 -0.96 -5.72 -16.16
CA ASP A 14 0.15 -6.51 -16.68
C ASP A 14 1.50 -5.98 -16.17
N LEU A 15 1.67 -4.66 -16.07
CA LEU A 15 2.86 -4.06 -15.45
C LEU A 15 2.95 -4.37 -13.95
N GLN A 16 1.84 -4.37 -13.20
CA GLN A 16 1.86 -4.68 -11.76
C GLN A 16 2.16 -6.16 -11.48
N THR A 17 1.82 -7.06 -12.41
CA THR A 17 2.06 -8.50 -12.27
C THR A 17 3.42 -8.95 -12.82
N ARG A 18 3.83 -8.40 -13.97
CA ARG A 18 5.08 -8.77 -14.65
C ARG A 18 6.24 -7.82 -14.39
N GLY A 19 5.99 -6.64 -13.83
CA GLY A 19 7.00 -5.62 -13.66
C GLY A 19 7.45 -4.98 -14.98
N MET A 20 8.55 -4.25 -14.93
CA MET A 20 9.20 -3.63 -16.09
C MET A 20 10.72 -3.65 -15.97
N ARG A 21 11.40 -3.76 -17.10
CA ARG A 21 12.86 -3.61 -17.19
C ARG A 21 13.22 -2.15 -17.45
N LEU A 22 14.29 -1.68 -16.83
CA LEU A 22 14.79 -0.32 -17.01
C LEU A 22 16.11 -0.36 -17.80
N VAL A 23 16.19 0.44 -18.86
CA VAL A 23 17.47 0.67 -19.57
C VAL A 23 18.46 1.39 -18.66
N ASP A 24 18.01 2.41 -17.91
CA ASP A 24 18.77 3.01 -16.81
C ASP A 24 18.18 2.58 -15.46
N PRO A 25 18.84 1.69 -14.70
CA PRO A 25 18.39 1.28 -13.37
C PRO A 25 18.20 2.44 -12.37
N ARG A 26 18.84 3.59 -12.62
CA ARG A 26 18.78 4.80 -11.78
C ARG A 26 17.61 5.72 -12.14
N ALA A 27 16.85 5.42 -13.18
CA ALA A 27 15.74 6.26 -13.65
C ALA A 27 14.70 6.53 -12.54
N GLY A 28 14.36 7.80 -12.30
CA GLY A 28 13.39 8.20 -11.28
C GLY A 28 13.88 8.07 -9.84
N HIS A 29 12.96 8.12 -8.88
CA HIS A 29 13.30 7.97 -7.47
C HIS A 29 13.91 6.58 -7.15
N GLU A 30 14.80 6.55 -6.16
CA GLU A 30 15.54 5.35 -5.78
C GLU A 30 14.57 4.23 -5.37
N SER A 31 14.62 3.11 -6.10
CA SER A 31 13.87 1.91 -5.75
C SER A 31 14.72 1.02 -4.88
N ARG A 32 14.16 0.62 -3.74
CA ARG A 32 14.86 -0.18 -2.74
C ARG A 32 14.77 -1.67 -3.05
N ARG A 33 15.77 -2.45 -2.62
CA ARG A 33 15.70 -3.92 -2.58
C ARG A 33 15.27 -4.41 -1.20
N GLY A 34 14.12 -5.09 -1.12
CA GLY A 34 13.52 -5.56 0.13
C GLY A 34 13.14 -4.45 1.13
N GLY A 35 12.53 -4.83 2.24
CA GLY A 35 12.09 -3.93 3.32
C GLY A 35 10.61 -3.50 3.30
N ALA A 36 10.13 -2.87 4.37
CA ALA A 36 8.76 -2.35 4.47
C ALA A 36 8.52 -1.08 3.63
N GLY A 37 7.28 -0.91 3.16
CA GLY A 37 6.87 0.17 2.26
C GLY A 37 7.08 -0.20 0.78
N PRO A 38 7.15 0.78 -0.14
CA PRO A 38 7.43 0.52 -1.55
C PRO A 38 8.86 -0.02 -1.69
N SER A 39 8.98 -1.33 -1.83
CA SER A 39 10.23 -2.05 -1.99
C SER A 39 10.11 -2.92 -3.23
N ASP A 40 11.19 -3.06 -3.98
CA ASP A 40 11.28 -3.74 -5.27
C ASP A 40 10.44 -3.11 -6.40
N HIS A 41 9.85 -1.93 -6.17
CA HIS A 41 9.02 -1.20 -7.14
C HIS A 41 9.60 0.19 -7.47
N LYS A 42 9.21 0.73 -8.63
CA LYS A 42 9.27 2.17 -8.92
C LYS A 42 7.87 2.75 -9.08
N ALA A 43 7.66 3.95 -8.56
CA ALA A 43 6.50 4.76 -8.90
C ALA A 43 6.69 5.35 -10.30
N VAL A 44 5.68 5.22 -11.14
CA VAL A 44 5.63 5.82 -12.49
C VAL A 44 4.27 6.46 -12.71
N ASN A 45 4.26 7.64 -13.31
CA ASN A 45 3.03 8.38 -13.59
C ASN A 45 2.61 8.14 -15.04
N PHE A 46 1.42 7.61 -15.20
CA PHE A 46 0.67 7.63 -16.44
C PHE A 46 -0.32 8.79 -16.37
N GLY A 47 0.00 9.92 -16.99
CA GLY A 47 -0.77 11.16 -16.81
C GLY A 47 -0.89 11.53 -15.33
N ASP A 48 -2.12 11.57 -14.81
CA ASP A 48 -2.42 11.84 -13.40
C ASP A 48 -2.48 10.60 -12.50
N THR A 49 -2.37 9.40 -13.08
CA THR A 49 -2.42 8.13 -12.33
C THR A 49 -1.01 7.64 -12.05
N THR A 50 -0.68 7.45 -10.78
CA THR A 50 0.59 6.84 -10.39
C THR A 50 0.42 5.33 -10.19
N VAL A 51 1.37 4.56 -10.69
CA VAL A 51 1.40 3.10 -10.59
C VAL A 51 2.73 2.69 -9.96
N MET A 52 2.68 1.79 -8.98
CA MET A 52 3.83 1.10 -8.44
C MET A 52 4.10 -0.14 -9.29
N VAL A 53 5.23 -0.15 -10.00
CA VAL A 53 5.59 -1.25 -10.92
C VAL A 53 6.83 -1.97 -10.38
N PRO A 54 6.79 -3.32 -10.22
CA PRO A 54 7.97 -4.10 -9.84
C PRO A 54 9.13 -3.91 -10.83
N VAL A 55 10.36 -3.72 -10.31
CA VAL A 55 11.59 -3.57 -11.11
C VAL A 55 12.77 -4.39 -10.60
N HIS A 56 12.72 -4.91 -9.36
CA HIS A 56 13.81 -5.68 -8.75
C HIS A 56 13.42 -7.12 -8.39
N THR A 57 12.30 -7.61 -8.91
CA THR A 57 11.82 -8.99 -8.67
C THR A 57 12.17 -9.90 -9.83
N ALA A 58 12.20 -11.22 -9.60
CA ALA A 58 12.44 -12.20 -10.67
C ALA A 58 11.51 -12.00 -11.89
N PRO A 59 10.18 -11.83 -11.74
CA PRO A 59 9.30 -11.51 -12.87
C PRO A 59 9.69 -10.23 -13.63
N ALA A 60 10.15 -9.20 -12.92
CA ALA A 60 10.53 -7.94 -13.54
C ALA A 60 11.77 -8.06 -14.45
N PHE A 61 12.71 -8.95 -14.11
CA PHE A 61 13.89 -9.21 -14.94
C PHE A 61 13.55 -9.90 -16.27
N ASP A 62 12.46 -10.66 -16.32
CA ASP A 62 11.95 -11.31 -17.53
C ASP A 62 10.78 -10.54 -18.18
N SER A 63 10.51 -9.32 -17.71
CA SER A 63 9.36 -8.54 -18.18
C SER A 63 9.45 -8.24 -19.68
N PRO A 64 8.35 -8.40 -20.44
CA PRO A 64 8.31 -8.02 -21.85
C PRO A 64 8.34 -6.49 -22.03
N TYR A 65 8.13 -5.72 -20.95
CA TYR A 65 8.13 -4.27 -20.96
C TYR A 65 9.53 -3.71 -20.70
N LEU A 66 10.00 -2.88 -21.62
CA LEU A 66 11.26 -2.16 -21.50
C LEU A 66 10.98 -0.66 -21.42
N VAL A 67 11.48 -0.02 -20.37
CA VAL A 67 11.44 1.43 -20.18
C VAL A 67 12.78 2.02 -20.56
N GLU A 68 12.73 2.96 -21.51
CA GLU A 68 13.91 3.70 -21.94
C GLU A 68 14.45 4.64 -20.85
N ALA A 69 15.67 5.14 -21.04
CA ALA A 69 16.20 6.18 -20.17
C ALA A 69 15.30 7.44 -20.23
N PRO A 70 14.95 8.04 -19.09
CA PRO A 70 14.11 9.22 -19.08
C PRO A 70 14.84 10.43 -19.66
N ASP A 71 14.07 11.34 -20.26
CA ASP A 71 14.56 12.66 -20.63
C ASP A 71 14.77 13.58 -19.41
N ALA A 72 15.19 14.83 -19.66
CA ALA A 72 15.43 15.82 -18.61
C ALA A 72 14.18 16.16 -17.77
N ASP A 73 12.98 15.93 -18.31
CA ASP A 73 11.71 16.15 -17.61
C ASP A 73 11.22 14.90 -16.86
N GLY A 74 11.99 13.81 -16.91
CA GLY A 74 11.67 12.53 -16.31
C GLY A 74 10.73 11.67 -17.15
N ARG A 75 10.47 12.02 -18.42
CA ARG A 75 9.56 11.27 -19.30
C ARG A 75 10.28 10.12 -19.97
N ALA A 76 9.61 8.97 -20.08
CA ALA A 76 10.15 7.79 -20.74
C ALA A 76 9.07 7.06 -21.54
N ARG A 77 9.49 6.35 -22.60
CA ARG A 77 8.62 5.41 -23.33
C ARG A 77 8.71 4.02 -22.71
N ILE A 78 7.57 3.34 -22.68
CA ILE A 78 7.47 1.91 -22.43
C ILE A 78 7.27 1.21 -23.77
N THR A 79 8.12 0.23 -24.06
CA THR A 79 8.01 -0.62 -25.25
C THR A 79 7.72 -2.06 -24.87
N ARG A 80 7.01 -2.78 -25.73
CA ARG A 80 6.83 -4.23 -25.69
C ARG A 80 7.18 -4.76 -27.07
N GLU A 81 8.13 -5.70 -27.14
CA GLU A 81 8.60 -6.27 -28.43
C GLU A 81 9.02 -5.18 -29.44
N GLY A 82 9.62 -4.09 -28.95
CA GLY A 82 10.06 -2.95 -29.76
C GLY A 82 8.99 -1.94 -30.15
N SER A 83 7.71 -2.21 -29.88
CA SER A 83 6.60 -1.28 -30.14
C SER A 83 6.28 -0.43 -28.91
N GLU A 84 6.07 0.87 -29.09
CA GLU A 84 5.63 1.77 -28.01
C GLU A 84 4.22 1.40 -27.56
N VAL A 85 4.06 1.12 -26.27
CA VAL A 85 2.75 0.79 -25.66
C VAL A 85 2.25 1.89 -24.73
N ALA A 86 3.14 2.71 -24.16
CA ALA A 86 2.77 3.85 -23.33
C ALA A 86 3.92 4.84 -23.14
N ARG A 87 3.56 6.02 -22.61
CA ARG A 87 4.49 7.02 -22.10
C ARG A 87 4.24 7.23 -20.61
N ILE A 88 5.34 7.34 -19.86
CA ILE A 88 5.30 7.58 -18.41
C ILE A 88 6.18 8.75 -18.03
N ARG A 89 6.01 9.21 -16.79
CA ARG A 89 6.93 10.14 -16.13
C ARG A 89 7.34 9.58 -14.77
N PHE A 90 8.64 9.60 -14.48
CA PHE A 90 9.10 9.29 -13.14
C PHE A 90 8.85 10.47 -12.19
N PRO A 91 8.42 10.23 -10.94
CA PRO A 91 8.31 11.29 -9.95
C PRO A 91 9.70 11.82 -9.58
N ASN A 92 9.77 13.13 -9.33
CA ASN A 92 10.98 13.77 -8.85
C ASN A 92 11.36 13.25 -7.46
N ARG A 93 12.65 13.33 -7.13
CA ARG A 93 13.10 13.06 -5.76
C ARG A 93 12.48 14.12 -4.81
N PRO A 94 11.87 13.72 -3.68
CA PRO A 94 11.27 14.66 -2.74
C PRO A 94 12.31 15.59 -2.14
N ARG A 95 11.98 16.87 -1.97
CA ARG A 95 12.85 17.90 -1.37
C ARG A 95 13.04 17.67 0.12
N PHE A 96 12.02 17.19 0.83
CA PHE A 96 12.14 16.90 2.27
C PHE A 96 13.19 15.83 2.61
N TYR A 97 13.68 15.06 1.62
CA TYR A 97 14.74 14.07 1.83
C TYR A 97 16.12 14.69 2.10
N ASP A 98 16.29 15.98 1.82
CA ASP A 98 17.53 16.72 2.10
C ASP A 98 17.60 17.25 3.55
N LEU A 99 16.57 16.97 4.35
CA LEU A 99 16.47 17.42 5.73
C LEU A 99 16.80 16.30 6.73
N THR A 100 17.22 16.74 7.92
CA THR A 100 17.53 15.89 9.06
C THR A 100 16.91 16.48 10.31
N THR A 101 16.48 15.63 11.23
CA THR A 101 15.98 16.07 12.55
C THR A 101 17.09 16.70 13.38
N ALA A 102 16.72 17.35 14.49
CA ALA A 102 17.69 17.95 15.42
C ALA A 102 18.69 16.94 16.02
N ASP A 103 18.27 15.67 16.18
CA ASP A 103 19.13 14.55 16.60
C ASP A 103 19.84 13.84 15.44
N GLY A 104 19.80 14.41 14.23
CA GLY A 104 20.59 13.98 13.07
C GLY A 104 20.01 12.80 12.30
N ILE A 105 18.73 12.46 12.49
CA ILE A 105 18.08 11.38 11.74
C ILE A 105 17.60 11.93 10.39
N PRO A 106 18.05 11.36 9.25
CA PRO A 106 17.55 11.74 7.94
C PRO A 106 16.04 11.52 7.83
N TYR A 107 15.31 12.48 7.26
CA TYR A 107 13.85 12.42 7.18
C TYR A 107 13.35 11.18 6.43
N ASN A 108 14.08 10.73 5.41
CA ASN A 108 13.75 9.52 4.65
C ASN A 108 13.84 8.21 5.49
N LYS A 109 14.46 8.22 6.68
CA LYS A 109 14.42 7.11 7.65
C LYS A 109 13.17 7.13 8.54
N ILE A 110 12.46 8.25 8.57
CA ILE A 110 11.24 8.46 9.35
C ILE A 110 10.01 8.23 8.46
N ALA A 111 9.92 8.89 7.31
CA ALA A 111 8.83 8.66 6.35
C ALA A 111 9.32 8.83 4.91
N VAL A 112 8.65 8.16 3.99
CA VAL A 112 9.02 8.16 2.57
C VAL A 112 7.87 8.63 1.71
N LEU A 113 8.18 9.29 0.59
CA LEU A 113 7.17 9.53 -0.43
C LEU A 113 6.82 8.20 -1.11
N HIS A 114 5.54 7.88 -1.10
CA HIS A 114 4.95 6.78 -1.83
C HIS A 114 4.04 7.37 -2.92
N SER A 115 4.00 6.75 -4.09
CA SER A 115 3.26 7.29 -5.24
C SER A 115 3.72 8.72 -5.57
N ARG A 116 2.81 9.63 -5.95
CA ARG A 116 3.10 11.04 -6.28
C ARG A 116 3.04 11.97 -5.08
N ASP A 117 2.08 11.77 -4.17
CA ASP A 117 1.71 12.76 -3.15
C ASP A 117 1.26 12.11 -1.82
N VAL A 118 1.74 10.89 -1.54
CA VAL A 118 1.38 10.14 -0.33
C VAL A 118 2.60 9.97 0.57
N LEU A 119 2.52 10.43 1.80
CA LEU A 119 3.56 10.16 2.79
C LEU A 119 3.28 8.82 3.47
N ALA A 120 4.28 7.92 3.53
CA ALA A 120 4.13 6.61 4.13
C ALA A 120 5.18 6.36 5.22
N THR A 121 4.76 5.75 6.32
CA THR A 121 5.66 5.36 7.41
C THR A 121 5.20 4.10 8.12
N THR A 122 6.17 3.37 8.66
CA THR A 122 5.98 2.25 9.59
C THR A 122 6.51 2.68 10.95
N ILE A 123 5.64 3.01 11.90
CA ILE A 123 6.00 3.63 13.19
C ILE A 123 6.88 2.70 14.00
N LEU A 124 6.44 1.46 14.23
CA LEU A 124 7.23 0.38 14.81
C LEU A 124 7.73 -0.54 13.71
N GLN A 125 9.05 -0.62 13.50
CA GLN A 125 9.71 -1.53 12.54
C GLN A 125 9.95 -2.93 13.11
N THR A 126 9.45 -3.20 14.30
CA THR A 126 9.48 -4.53 14.94
C THR A 126 8.07 -5.08 15.05
N CYS A 127 7.94 -6.40 15.06
CA CYS A 127 6.65 -7.08 15.11
C CYS A 127 6.81 -8.41 15.85
N ILE A 128 5.93 -8.69 16.82
CA ILE A 128 5.94 -9.92 17.63
C ILE A 128 5.80 -11.20 16.79
N ARG A 129 5.26 -11.08 15.58
CA ARG A 129 5.10 -12.20 14.64
C ARG A 129 6.37 -12.42 13.82
N TYR A 130 7.18 -11.38 13.61
CA TYR A 130 8.34 -11.43 12.74
C TYR A 130 9.53 -12.17 13.35
N GLU A 131 9.67 -12.13 14.69
CA GLU A 131 10.81 -12.69 15.43
C GLU A 131 10.91 -14.21 15.39
N SER A 132 9.85 -14.93 14.98
CA SER A 132 9.84 -16.39 14.89
C SER A 132 9.35 -16.85 13.53
N ARG A 133 10.17 -17.62 12.80
CA ARG A 133 9.79 -18.22 11.51
C ARG A 133 8.52 -19.06 11.55
N LYS A 134 8.13 -19.58 12.72
CA LYS A 134 6.87 -20.31 12.93
C LYS A 134 5.64 -19.39 12.97
N LYS A 135 5.83 -18.08 13.11
CA LYS A 135 4.79 -17.06 13.22
C LYS A 135 4.86 -16.01 12.11
N THR A 136 6.03 -15.81 11.51
CA THR A 136 6.27 -14.76 10.52
C THR A 136 5.35 -14.93 9.30
N CYS A 137 4.70 -13.84 8.88
CA CYS A 137 4.06 -13.81 7.57
C CYS A 137 5.13 -13.97 6.49
N GLN A 138 4.99 -14.99 5.65
CA GLN A 138 6.03 -15.39 4.71
C GLN A 138 6.35 -14.34 3.62
N PHE A 139 5.44 -13.38 3.41
CA PHE A 139 5.64 -12.23 2.51
C PHE A 139 6.27 -11.00 3.19
N CYS A 140 6.38 -10.99 4.51
CA CYS A 140 6.72 -9.79 5.26
C CYS A 140 8.24 -9.52 5.26
N SER A 141 8.60 -8.27 4.99
CA SER A 141 9.97 -7.77 4.90
C SER A 141 10.30 -6.70 5.95
N ILE A 142 9.45 -6.50 6.97
CA ILE A 142 9.54 -5.38 7.92
C ILE A 142 10.93 -5.24 8.57
N GLY A 143 11.52 -6.35 9.04
CA GLY A 143 12.83 -6.33 9.70
C GLY A 143 14.02 -6.05 8.77
N GLN A 144 13.87 -6.24 7.46
CA GLN A 144 14.97 -6.04 6.51
C GLN A 144 15.35 -4.55 6.37
N SER A 145 14.38 -3.63 6.49
CA SER A 145 14.67 -2.18 6.45
C SER A 145 15.52 -1.75 7.64
N LEU A 146 15.18 -2.26 8.83
CA LEU A 146 15.88 -1.94 10.06
C LEU A 146 17.29 -2.55 10.06
N ALA A 147 17.42 -3.83 9.68
CA ALA A 147 18.71 -4.51 9.58
C ALA A 147 19.68 -3.83 8.59
N ALA A 148 19.15 -3.23 7.51
CA ALA A 148 19.93 -2.49 6.53
C ALA A 148 20.19 -1.01 6.90
N GLY A 149 19.79 -0.56 8.11
CA GLY A 149 19.99 0.82 8.56
C GLY A 149 19.20 1.88 7.79
N ARG A 150 18.17 1.48 7.02
CA ARG A 150 17.35 2.34 6.15
C ARG A 150 16.21 3.05 6.88
N THR A 151 15.99 2.72 8.15
CA THR A 151 14.91 3.24 9.01
C THR A 151 15.39 3.21 10.46
N VAL A 152 14.68 3.90 11.34
CA VAL A 152 14.78 3.71 12.80
C VAL A 152 13.72 2.75 13.31
N ALA A 153 13.99 2.09 14.45
CA ALA A 153 13.14 1.04 15.03
C ALA A 153 11.77 1.55 15.48
N HIS A 154 11.75 2.70 16.17
CA HIS A 154 10.54 3.39 16.60
C HIS A 154 10.67 4.87 16.21
N LYS A 155 9.64 5.41 15.58
CA LYS A 155 9.54 6.82 15.21
C LYS A 155 8.65 7.53 16.20
N THR A 156 9.13 8.60 16.80
CA THR A 156 8.34 9.34 17.81
C THR A 156 7.24 10.18 17.14
N PRO A 157 6.15 10.50 17.84
CA PRO A 157 5.12 11.40 17.33
C PRO A 157 5.68 12.76 16.86
N ALA A 158 6.67 13.30 17.56
CA ALA A 158 7.33 14.56 17.20
C ALA A 158 8.10 14.45 15.87
N GLN A 159 8.87 13.37 15.67
CA GLN A 159 9.57 13.10 14.40
C GLN A 159 8.58 12.99 13.24
N LEU A 160 7.45 12.30 13.46
CA LEU A 160 6.42 12.13 12.43
C LEU A 160 5.75 13.46 12.07
N ALA A 161 5.44 14.29 13.05
CA ALA A 161 4.87 15.62 12.87
C ALA A 161 5.81 16.54 12.08
N GLU A 162 7.09 16.57 12.45
CA GLU A 162 8.14 17.36 11.79
C GLU A 162 8.29 16.97 10.31
N VAL A 163 8.42 15.68 10.02
CA VAL A 163 8.57 15.19 8.64
C VAL A 163 7.29 15.38 7.82
N ALA A 164 6.12 15.17 8.42
CA ALA A 164 4.84 15.38 7.73
C ALA A 164 4.65 16.84 7.32
N LYS A 165 4.96 17.79 8.22
CA LYS A 165 4.91 19.22 7.91
C LYS A 165 5.84 19.57 6.75
N ALA A 166 7.09 19.13 6.80
CA ALA A 166 8.06 19.39 5.74
C ALA A 166 7.62 18.78 4.40
N ALA A 167 7.10 17.55 4.39
CA ALA A 167 6.63 16.90 3.18
C ALA A 167 5.42 17.61 2.54
N VAL A 168 4.54 18.20 3.35
CA VAL A 168 3.42 19.01 2.84
C VAL A 168 3.91 20.34 2.28
N GLU A 169 4.75 21.07 3.02
CA GLU A 169 5.24 22.40 2.63
C GLU A 169 6.18 22.35 1.42
N LEU A 170 7.06 21.33 1.36
CA LEU A 170 8.08 21.21 0.33
C LEU A 170 7.64 20.33 -0.84
N ASP A 171 6.79 19.35 -0.65
CA ASP A 171 6.49 18.39 -1.72
C ASP A 171 4.99 18.27 -2.02
N GLY A 172 4.15 19.05 -1.33
CA GLY A 172 2.73 19.15 -1.63
C GLY A 172 1.96 17.87 -1.35
N VAL A 173 2.47 17.01 -0.45
CA VAL A 173 1.82 15.78 0.00
C VAL A 173 0.36 16.03 0.37
N LYS A 174 -0.53 15.13 -0.05
CA LYS A 174 -1.99 15.27 0.07
C LYS A 174 -2.62 14.37 1.12
N HIS A 175 -1.95 13.28 1.50
CA HIS A 175 -2.37 12.48 2.64
C HIS A 175 -1.22 11.61 3.16
N MET A 176 -1.41 11.03 4.34
CA MET A 176 -0.42 10.19 5.01
C MET A 176 -0.99 8.80 5.35
N VAL A 177 -0.11 7.81 5.29
CA VAL A 177 -0.37 6.43 5.70
C VAL A 177 0.60 6.05 6.79
N MET A 178 0.07 5.72 7.96
CA MET A 178 0.83 5.24 9.09
C MET A 178 0.47 3.78 9.36
N THR A 179 1.47 2.91 9.33
CA THR A 179 1.33 1.51 9.72
C THR A 179 2.26 1.19 10.87
N THR A 180 2.13 0.00 11.43
CA THR A 180 2.98 -0.48 12.51
C THR A 180 3.19 -1.98 12.38
N GLY A 181 4.38 -2.46 12.72
CA GLY A 181 4.49 -3.86 13.13
C GLY A 181 3.67 -4.09 14.40
N THR A 182 3.18 -5.31 14.59
CA THR A 182 2.28 -5.64 15.70
C THR A 182 3.06 -5.71 17.02
N PRO A 183 2.78 -4.85 18.02
CA PRO A 183 3.35 -4.99 19.35
C PRO A 183 2.63 -6.10 20.16
N ALA A 184 3.20 -6.47 21.31
CA ALA A 184 2.63 -7.49 22.21
C ALA A 184 1.33 -7.05 22.91
N GLY A 185 1.07 -5.73 22.96
CA GLY A 185 -0.08 -5.14 23.62
C GLY A 185 -1.42 -5.52 23.00
N LYS A 186 -2.47 -5.45 23.83
CA LYS A 186 -3.86 -5.74 23.46
C LYS A 186 -4.44 -4.75 22.44
N ASP A 187 -3.89 -3.55 22.37
CA ASP A 187 -4.26 -2.50 21.43
C ASP A 187 -3.69 -2.74 20.02
N ARG A 188 -2.78 -3.71 19.85
CA ARG A 188 -2.13 -4.06 18.58
C ARG A 188 -1.47 -2.87 17.86
N GLY A 189 -1.06 -1.85 18.62
CA GLY A 189 -0.41 -0.64 18.11
C GLY A 189 -1.35 0.54 17.85
N ALA A 190 -2.64 0.41 18.16
CA ALA A 190 -3.60 1.51 18.03
C ALA A 190 -3.23 2.73 18.89
N ALA A 191 -2.61 2.54 20.07
CA ALA A 191 -2.20 3.63 20.94
C ALA A 191 -1.13 4.52 20.29
N VAL A 192 -0.05 3.91 19.79
CA VAL A 192 1.04 4.66 19.16
C VAL A 192 0.60 5.32 17.85
N LEU A 193 -0.34 4.69 17.12
CA LEU A 193 -0.97 5.28 15.94
C LEU A 193 -1.80 6.52 16.30
N ALA A 194 -2.59 6.46 17.37
CA ALA A 194 -3.37 7.60 17.85
C ALA A 194 -2.47 8.75 18.32
N GLU A 195 -1.43 8.47 19.11
CA GLU A 195 -0.47 9.49 19.54
C GLU A 195 0.23 10.17 18.36
N SER A 196 0.62 9.39 17.36
CA SER A 196 1.27 9.88 16.14
C SER A 196 0.33 10.71 15.27
N ALA A 197 -0.93 10.28 15.10
CA ALA A 197 -1.93 11.03 14.35
C ALA A 197 -2.20 12.39 14.99
N ARG A 198 -2.35 12.42 16.33
CA ARG A 198 -2.56 13.66 17.08
C ARG A 198 -1.40 14.64 16.90
N ALA A 199 -0.17 14.15 16.97
CA ALA A 199 1.01 15.00 16.80
C ALA A 199 1.11 15.58 15.38
N VAL A 200 0.85 14.77 14.34
CA VAL A 200 0.84 15.25 12.95
C VAL A 200 -0.27 16.29 12.74
N LYS A 201 -1.50 16.01 13.18
CA LYS A 201 -2.64 16.92 13.04
C LYS A 201 -2.46 18.24 13.81
N ALA A 202 -1.64 18.26 14.86
CA ALA A 202 -1.33 19.47 15.61
C ALA A 202 -0.47 20.47 14.82
N VAL A 203 0.25 20.03 13.78
CA VAL A 203 1.18 20.89 13.03
C VAL A 203 0.84 21.03 11.55
N VAL A 204 0.00 20.16 10.99
CA VAL A 204 -0.42 20.20 9.59
C VAL A 204 -1.79 19.58 9.38
N ASP A 205 -2.64 20.23 8.56
CA ASP A 205 -3.91 19.66 8.13
C ASP A 205 -3.67 18.67 6.98
N LEU A 206 -3.50 17.40 7.35
CA LEU A 206 -3.19 16.32 6.43
C LEU A 206 -4.12 15.14 6.69
N PRO A 207 -4.89 14.65 5.71
CA PRO A 207 -5.68 13.42 5.88
C PRO A 207 -4.80 12.21 6.23
N ILE A 208 -5.21 11.41 7.22
CA ILE A 208 -4.40 10.30 7.75
C ILE A 208 -5.16 8.98 7.70
N GLN A 209 -4.52 7.94 7.16
CA GLN A 209 -4.91 6.55 7.42
C GLN A 209 -3.96 5.93 8.43
N VAL A 210 -4.52 5.25 9.43
CA VAL A 210 -3.78 4.38 10.35
C VAL A 210 -4.03 2.91 10.02
N GLN A 211 -3.05 2.04 10.26
CA GLN A 211 -3.14 0.61 9.96
C GLN A 211 -2.58 -0.25 11.09
N CYS A 212 -3.39 -1.17 11.60
CA CYS A 212 -3.01 -2.12 12.64
C CYS A 212 -3.77 -3.45 12.48
N GLU A 213 -3.37 -4.48 13.25
CA GLU A 213 -4.26 -5.63 13.47
C GLU A 213 -5.47 -5.19 14.32
N PRO A 214 -6.62 -5.91 14.27
CA PRO A 214 -7.78 -5.62 15.11
C PRO A 214 -7.41 -5.54 16.60
N PRO A 215 -7.62 -4.39 17.27
CA PRO A 215 -7.45 -4.28 18.72
C PRO A 215 -8.40 -5.24 19.46
N GLU A 216 -8.02 -5.71 20.65
CA GLU A 216 -8.91 -6.55 21.45
C GLU A 216 -10.20 -5.82 21.84
N ASP A 217 -10.08 -4.56 22.25
CA ASP A 217 -11.16 -3.66 22.61
C ASP A 217 -11.43 -2.65 21.50
N ASP A 218 -12.69 -2.56 21.05
CA ASP A 218 -13.11 -1.70 19.96
C ASP A 218 -13.11 -0.20 20.32
N ILE A 219 -12.94 0.17 21.60
CA ILE A 219 -12.75 1.57 22.03
C ILE A 219 -11.58 2.26 21.30
N TRP A 220 -10.60 1.48 20.84
CA TRP A 220 -9.46 1.99 20.10
C TRP A 220 -9.85 2.61 18.75
N HIS A 221 -10.96 2.20 18.14
CA HIS A 221 -11.44 2.83 16.89
C HIS A 221 -11.83 4.29 17.13
N GLU A 222 -12.59 4.56 18.20
CA GLU A 222 -12.98 5.91 18.62
C GLU A 222 -11.73 6.73 19.00
N ARG A 223 -10.82 6.16 19.80
CA ARG A 223 -9.59 6.86 20.21
C ARG A 223 -8.71 7.25 19.02
N MET A 224 -8.59 6.39 18.02
CA MET A 224 -7.85 6.71 16.79
C MET A 224 -8.58 7.80 15.99
N LYS A 225 -9.92 7.75 15.92
CA LYS A 225 -10.74 8.77 15.25
C LYS A 225 -10.59 10.14 15.90
N ASP A 226 -10.72 10.20 17.23
CA ASP A 226 -10.59 11.42 18.03
C ASP A 226 -9.18 12.00 17.98
N ALA A 227 -8.17 11.16 17.80
CA ALA A 227 -6.80 11.59 17.57
C ALA A 227 -6.56 12.17 16.16
N GLY A 228 -7.56 12.10 15.28
CA GLY A 228 -7.52 12.69 13.94
C GLY A 228 -7.22 11.71 12.82
N ALA A 229 -7.33 10.39 13.03
CA ALA A 229 -7.33 9.45 11.92
C ALA A 229 -8.60 9.63 11.06
N ASP A 230 -8.43 9.73 9.75
CA ASP A 230 -9.53 9.90 8.80
C ASP A 230 -10.06 8.58 8.27
N ALA A 231 -9.19 7.57 8.18
CA ALA A 231 -9.49 6.22 7.71
C ALA A 231 -8.69 5.16 8.49
N LEU A 232 -9.19 3.93 8.50
CA LEU A 232 -8.56 2.77 9.17
C LEU A 232 -8.30 1.63 8.18
N GLY A 233 -7.14 1.01 8.28
CA GLY A 233 -6.81 -0.25 7.60
C GLY A 233 -6.61 -1.39 8.58
N MET A 234 -7.37 -2.48 8.43
CA MET A 234 -7.12 -3.74 9.14
C MET A 234 -7.05 -4.85 8.12
N HIS A 235 -5.85 -5.34 7.84
CA HIS A 235 -5.61 -6.16 6.65
C HIS A 235 -5.82 -7.64 6.91
N LEU A 236 -6.49 -8.32 5.97
CA LEU A 236 -6.70 -9.76 5.99
C LEU A 236 -5.56 -10.52 5.31
N GLU A 237 -5.04 -9.95 4.22
CA GLU A 237 -4.01 -10.43 3.29
C GLU A 237 -4.30 -11.76 2.58
N ALA A 238 -4.94 -12.72 3.24
CA ALA A 238 -5.50 -13.94 2.68
C ALA A 238 -6.88 -14.21 3.30
N VAL A 239 -7.76 -14.82 2.52
CA VAL A 239 -9.21 -14.84 2.83
C VAL A 239 -9.73 -16.20 3.28
N THR A 240 -9.02 -17.29 2.97
CA THR A 240 -9.35 -18.64 3.47
C THR A 240 -8.49 -19.03 4.68
N PRO A 241 -9.03 -19.78 5.67
CA PRO A 241 -8.25 -20.26 6.81
C PRO A 241 -6.98 -21.04 6.41
N GLU A 242 -7.07 -21.90 5.40
CA GLU A 242 -5.98 -22.75 4.95
C GLU A 242 -4.81 -21.92 4.40
N VAL A 243 -5.10 -20.90 3.59
CA VAL A 243 -4.07 -20.00 3.06
C VAL A 243 -3.52 -19.12 4.17
N ARG A 244 -4.36 -18.60 5.08
CA ARG A 244 -3.91 -17.81 6.24
C ARG A 244 -2.94 -18.59 7.11
N GLU A 245 -3.27 -19.82 7.50
CA GLU A 245 -2.43 -20.66 8.35
C GLU A 245 -1.08 -20.97 7.68
N ARG A 246 -1.10 -21.32 6.39
CA ARG A 246 0.12 -21.61 5.65
C ARG A 246 0.99 -20.36 5.50
N ILE A 247 0.43 -19.24 5.06
CA ILE A 247 1.18 -18.05 4.64
C ILE A 247 1.54 -17.13 5.80
N MET A 248 0.67 -17.01 6.81
CA MET A 248 0.81 -16.08 7.92
C MET A 248 0.40 -16.71 9.25
N PRO A 249 1.04 -17.82 9.67
CA PRO A 249 0.61 -18.64 10.80
C PRO A 249 0.42 -17.85 12.09
N GLY A 250 1.27 -16.84 12.34
CA GLY A 250 1.11 -15.94 13.48
C GLY A 250 -0.19 -15.15 13.38
N LYS A 251 -0.41 -14.42 12.29
CA LYS A 251 -1.61 -13.59 12.10
C LYS A 251 -2.89 -14.43 11.99
N ALA A 252 -2.80 -15.64 11.46
CA ALA A 252 -3.90 -16.61 11.38
C ALA A 252 -4.47 -17.02 12.74
N SER A 253 -3.68 -16.93 13.83
CA SER A 253 -4.20 -17.13 15.19
C SER A 253 -5.28 -16.11 15.60
N VAL A 254 -5.38 -14.98 14.90
CA VAL A 254 -6.52 -14.06 15.03
C VAL A 254 -7.61 -14.54 14.05
N PRO A 255 -8.75 -15.05 14.56
CA PRO A 255 -9.80 -15.63 13.73
C PRO A 255 -10.44 -14.56 12.84
N LEU A 256 -10.95 -14.96 11.67
CA LEU A 256 -11.63 -14.06 10.74
C LEU A 256 -12.85 -13.38 11.39
N GLU A 257 -13.51 -14.06 12.31
CA GLU A 257 -14.63 -13.56 13.11
C GLU A 257 -14.24 -12.30 13.90
N LYS A 258 -13.01 -12.23 14.43
CA LYS A 258 -12.52 -11.02 15.11
C LYS A 258 -12.27 -9.88 14.13
N TYR A 259 -11.82 -10.17 12.90
CA TYR A 259 -11.73 -9.15 11.86
C TYR A 259 -13.11 -8.61 11.50
N PHE A 260 -14.09 -9.49 11.28
CA PHE A 260 -15.44 -9.09 10.91
C PHE A 260 -16.12 -8.24 12.00
N SER A 261 -16.06 -8.65 13.26
CA SER A 261 -16.64 -7.86 14.35
C SER A 261 -15.95 -6.50 14.50
N SER A 262 -14.62 -6.46 14.36
CA SER A 262 -13.86 -5.20 14.45
C SER A 262 -14.10 -4.30 13.24
N PHE A 263 -14.31 -4.84 12.04
CA PHE A 263 -14.72 -4.08 10.87
C PHE A 263 -16.08 -3.42 11.06
N GLU A 264 -17.08 -4.16 11.55
CA GLU A 264 -18.41 -3.61 11.83
C GLU A 264 -18.35 -2.49 12.87
N ALA A 265 -17.55 -2.66 13.92
CA ALA A 265 -17.32 -1.60 14.92
C ALA A 265 -16.62 -0.38 14.32
N ALA A 266 -15.53 -0.59 13.56
CA ALA A 266 -14.78 0.49 12.93
C ALA A 266 -15.61 1.26 11.91
N VAL A 267 -16.47 0.59 11.11
CA VAL A 267 -17.33 1.27 10.12
C VAL A 267 -18.34 2.19 10.80
N LYS A 268 -18.85 1.84 11.99
CA LYS A 268 -19.74 2.72 12.78
C LYS A 268 -19.03 4.02 13.20
N VAL A 269 -17.71 3.96 13.42
CA VAL A 269 -16.90 5.11 13.87
C VAL A 269 -16.36 5.93 12.70
N PHE A 270 -15.74 5.28 11.71
CA PHE A 270 -15.06 5.95 10.59
C PHE A 270 -15.99 6.26 9.42
N GLY A 271 -17.09 5.52 9.30
CA GLY A 271 -18.04 5.58 8.18
C GLY A 271 -17.72 4.54 7.10
N ARG A 272 -18.75 4.24 6.30
CA ARG A 272 -18.64 3.34 5.12
C ARG A 272 -17.60 3.89 4.14
N GLY A 273 -16.74 3.00 3.63
CA GLY A 273 -15.67 3.36 2.69
C GLY A 273 -14.44 3.97 3.33
N GLN A 274 -14.45 4.25 4.64
CA GLN A 274 -13.27 4.77 5.36
C GLN A 274 -12.54 3.67 6.15
N VAL A 275 -13.05 2.43 6.08
CA VAL A 275 -12.35 1.24 6.58
C VAL A 275 -11.96 0.38 5.38
N SER A 276 -10.74 -0.14 5.38
CA SER A 276 -10.21 -0.92 4.26
C SER A 276 -9.41 -2.14 4.73
N THR A 277 -9.22 -3.09 3.83
CA THR A 277 -8.38 -4.26 4.07
C THR A 277 -7.61 -4.64 2.81
N TYR A 278 -6.34 -5.01 2.96
CA TYR A 278 -5.57 -5.63 1.89
C TYR A 278 -5.95 -7.10 1.71
N ILE A 279 -6.01 -7.52 0.45
CA ILE A 279 -6.05 -8.93 0.04
C ILE A 279 -4.96 -9.12 -1.02
N LEU A 280 -4.07 -10.08 -0.80
CA LEU A 280 -2.94 -10.38 -1.69
C LEU A 280 -3.31 -11.54 -2.61
N ALA A 281 -3.68 -11.22 -3.85
CA ALA A 281 -4.02 -12.23 -4.85
C ALA A 281 -2.76 -12.96 -5.35
N GLY A 282 -2.82 -14.29 -5.48
CA GLY A 282 -1.69 -15.12 -5.91
C GLY A 282 -0.99 -15.89 -4.78
N LEU A 283 -1.44 -15.75 -3.52
CA LEU A 283 -0.90 -16.52 -2.39
C LEU A 283 -1.51 -17.91 -2.21
N GLY A 284 -2.62 -18.21 -2.90
CA GLY A 284 -3.27 -19.53 -2.89
C GLY A 284 -4.79 -19.47 -2.78
N ASP A 285 -5.37 -18.33 -2.37
CA ASP A 285 -6.82 -18.14 -2.42
C ASP A 285 -7.32 -18.20 -3.87
N THR A 286 -8.46 -18.85 -4.09
CA THR A 286 -9.10 -18.90 -5.40
C THR A 286 -9.72 -17.55 -5.76
N ARG A 287 -9.97 -17.35 -7.05
CA ARG A 287 -10.70 -16.18 -7.55
C ARG A 287 -12.04 -16.04 -6.84
N GLU A 288 -12.78 -17.14 -6.72
CA GLU A 288 -14.12 -17.20 -6.12
C GLU A 288 -14.06 -16.80 -4.65
N ALA A 289 -13.11 -17.36 -3.88
CA ALA A 289 -12.94 -17.02 -2.47
C ALA A 289 -12.63 -15.53 -2.25
N ILE A 290 -11.81 -14.93 -3.12
CA ILE A 290 -11.49 -13.49 -3.07
C ILE A 290 -12.74 -12.64 -3.37
N LEU A 291 -13.53 -13.01 -4.38
CA LEU A 291 -14.73 -12.27 -4.75
C LEU A 291 -15.86 -12.42 -3.73
N ASP A 292 -16.05 -13.60 -3.15
CA ASP A 292 -17.03 -13.85 -2.10
C ASP A 292 -16.68 -13.06 -0.83
N MET A 293 -15.41 -13.09 -0.41
CA MET A 293 -14.94 -12.28 0.70
C MET A 293 -15.11 -10.79 0.42
N SER A 294 -14.77 -10.34 -0.80
CA SER A 294 -14.93 -8.94 -1.19
C SER A 294 -16.38 -8.48 -1.15
N THR A 295 -17.32 -9.32 -1.63
CA THR A 295 -18.76 -9.07 -1.55
C THR A 295 -19.21 -8.88 -0.09
N ARG A 296 -18.76 -9.77 0.81
CA ARG A 296 -19.05 -9.65 2.24
C ARG A 296 -18.48 -8.37 2.85
N LEU A 297 -17.23 -8.03 2.54
CA LEU A 297 -16.56 -6.81 3.02
C LEU A 297 -17.30 -5.54 2.58
N VAL A 298 -17.70 -5.49 1.30
CA VAL A 298 -18.44 -4.36 0.73
C VAL A 298 -19.81 -4.19 1.39
N ALA A 299 -20.52 -5.30 1.66
CA ALA A 299 -21.78 -5.25 2.41
C ALA A 299 -21.59 -4.59 3.79
N MET A 300 -20.50 -4.93 4.51
CA MET A 300 -20.13 -4.32 5.79
C MET A 300 -19.67 -2.86 5.67
N GLY A 301 -19.39 -2.35 4.47
CA GLY A 301 -18.88 -0.99 4.25
C GLY A 301 -17.35 -0.89 4.28
N VAL A 302 -16.65 -2.01 4.18
CA VAL A 302 -15.18 -2.10 4.12
C VAL A 302 -14.72 -2.18 2.67
N TYR A 303 -13.76 -1.35 2.28
CA TYR A 303 -13.19 -1.37 0.94
C TYR A 303 -12.14 -2.50 0.78
N PRO A 304 -12.38 -3.51 -0.08
CA PRO A 304 -11.44 -4.62 -0.31
C PRO A 304 -10.35 -4.20 -1.31
N PHE A 305 -9.19 -3.78 -0.81
CA PHE A 305 -8.07 -3.41 -1.67
C PHE A 305 -7.29 -4.67 -2.08
N VAL A 306 -7.73 -5.29 -3.18
CA VAL A 306 -7.07 -6.45 -3.78
C VAL A 306 -5.87 -5.98 -4.61
N VAL A 307 -4.69 -6.51 -4.28
CA VAL A 307 -3.42 -6.22 -4.98
C VAL A 307 -2.79 -7.54 -5.46
N PRO A 308 -2.05 -7.53 -6.58
CA PRO A 308 -1.26 -8.70 -6.96
C PRO A 308 -0.15 -8.93 -5.94
N PHE A 309 0.07 -10.20 -5.55
CA PHE A 309 1.22 -10.56 -4.73
C PHE A 309 2.52 -10.34 -5.52
N VAL A 310 3.46 -9.64 -4.89
CA VAL A 310 4.79 -9.40 -5.44
C VAL A 310 5.83 -10.08 -4.55
N PRO A 311 6.63 -11.03 -5.08
CA PRO A 311 7.64 -11.73 -4.30
C PRO A 311 8.81 -10.80 -3.98
N ILE A 312 8.88 -10.34 -2.73
CA ILE A 312 9.92 -9.43 -2.28
C ILE A 312 11.21 -10.20 -1.97
N SER A 313 12.32 -9.66 -2.47
CA SER A 313 13.67 -10.21 -2.26
C SER A 313 14.00 -10.43 -0.78
N GLY A 314 14.56 -11.59 -0.44
CA GLY A 314 14.97 -11.97 0.91
C GLY A 314 13.83 -12.38 1.85
N THR A 315 12.59 -12.48 1.35
CA THR A 315 11.47 -13.06 2.11
C THR A 315 11.35 -14.56 1.83
N PRO A 316 10.73 -15.37 2.70
CA PRO A 316 10.46 -16.78 2.39
C PRO A 316 9.73 -17.03 1.07
N LEU A 317 8.96 -16.05 0.58
CA LEU A 317 8.25 -16.13 -0.71
C LEU A 317 8.98 -15.42 -1.85
N GLU A 318 10.28 -15.13 -1.75
CA GLU A 318 11.02 -14.47 -2.84
C GLU A 318 11.01 -15.26 -4.17
N SER A 319 10.87 -16.58 -4.11
CA SER A 319 10.77 -17.47 -5.27
C SER A 319 9.33 -17.90 -5.59
N HIS A 320 8.33 -17.38 -4.87
CA HIS A 320 6.93 -17.70 -5.14
C HIS A 320 6.47 -16.94 -6.39
N PRO A 321 5.76 -17.59 -7.33
CA PRO A 321 5.35 -16.93 -8.57
C PRO A 321 4.36 -15.79 -8.30
N ALA A 322 4.54 -14.66 -8.98
CA ALA A 322 3.52 -13.62 -9.05
C ALA A 322 2.25 -14.16 -9.74
N PRO A 323 1.05 -13.64 -9.42
CA PRO A 323 -0.17 -14.01 -10.14
C PRO A 323 -0.07 -13.58 -11.59
N LYS A 324 -0.72 -14.34 -12.49
CA LYS A 324 -0.83 -13.95 -13.89
C LYS A 324 -1.78 -12.76 -14.04
N SER A 325 -1.56 -11.96 -15.08
CA SER A 325 -2.40 -10.79 -15.40
C SER A 325 -3.86 -11.18 -15.70
N ASP A 326 -4.10 -12.29 -16.40
CA ASP A 326 -5.45 -12.81 -16.68
C ASP A 326 -6.21 -13.20 -15.39
N PHE A 327 -5.52 -13.85 -14.44
CA PHE A 327 -6.06 -14.13 -13.11
C PHE A 327 -6.41 -12.85 -12.37
N MET A 328 -5.54 -11.85 -12.37
CA MET A 328 -5.84 -10.56 -11.74
C MET A 328 -7.03 -9.86 -12.40
N ALA A 329 -7.08 -9.80 -13.74
CA ALA A 329 -8.20 -9.19 -14.46
C ALA A 329 -9.53 -9.90 -14.14
N SER A 330 -9.51 -11.23 -14.01
CA SER A 330 -10.68 -12.04 -13.64
C SER A 330 -11.23 -11.75 -12.24
N ILE A 331 -10.42 -11.14 -11.36
CA ILE A 331 -10.81 -10.66 -10.03
C ILE A 331 -11.17 -9.17 -10.09
N LEU A 332 -10.29 -8.33 -10.62
CA LEU A 332 -10.42 -6.86 -10.58
C LEU A 332 -11.64 -6.36 -11.36
N ALA A 333 -11.96 -6.98 -12.50
CA ALA A 333 -13.12 -6.58 -13.30
C ALA A 333 -14.46 -6.79 -12.56
N PRO A 334 -14.81 -7.99 -12.05
CA PRO A 334 -16.02 -8.16 -11.25
C PRO A 334 -15.95 -7.43 -9.90
N LEU A 335 -14.77 -7.34 -9.27
CA LEU A 335 -14.60 -6.58 -8.03
C LEU A 335 -14.94 -5.10 -8.20
N SER A 336 -14.54 -4.49 -9.31
CA SER A 336 -14.88 -3.10 -9.61
C SER A 336 -16.41 -2.88 -9.63
N GLN A 337 -17.16 -3.85 -10.14
CA GLN A 337 -18.62 -3.80 -10.12
C GLN A 337 -19.17 -3.89 -8.70
N ILE A 338 -18.66 -4.84 -7.91
CA ILE A 338 -19.08 -5.04 -6.51
C ILE A 338 -18.87 -3.75 -5.71
N VAL A 339 -17.72 -3.08 -5.84
CA VAL A 339 -17.43 -1.84 -5.09
C VAL A 339 -18.26 -0.66 -5.59
N ILE A 340 -18.53 -0.55 -6.90
CA ILE A 340 -19.41 0.48 -7.46
C ILE A 340 -20.85 0.30 -6.97
N ASP A 341 -21.40 -0.92 -7.08
CA ASP A 341 -22.77 -1.24 -6.68
C ASP A 341 -22.96 -1.08 -5.16
N GLY A 342 -21.91 -1.39 -4.39
CA GLY A 342 -21.88 -1.18 -2.93
C GLY A 342 -21.66 0.26 -2.49
N GLY A 343 -21.42 1.20 -3.42
CA GLY A 343 -21.18 2.61 -3.13
C GLY A 343 -19.86 2.90 -2.40
N LEU A 344 -18.82 2.10 -2.64
CA LEU A 344 -17.50 2.20 -1.98
C LEU A 344 -16.40 2.54 -3.00
N LYS A 345 -16.45 3.74 -3.59
CA LYS A 345 -15.47 4.15 -4.61
C LYS A 345 -14.15 4.56 -3.98
N ALA A 346 -13.03 4.27 -4.66
CA ALA A 346 -11.70 4.70 -4.24
C ALA A 346 -11.59 6.24 -4.08
N SER A 347 -12.32 7.00 -4.92
CA SER A 347 -12.34 8.47 -4.91
C SER A 347 -12.87 9.08 -3.62
N ASP A 348 -13.71 8.34 -2.90
CA ASP A 348 -14.44 8.83 -1.72
C ASP A 348 -13.66 8.54 -0.43
N ILE A 349 -12.57 7.77 -0.52
CA ILE A 349 -11.69 7.44 0.59
C ILE A 349 -10.84 8.68 0.95
N LYS A 350 -10.85 9.05 2.24
CA LYS A 350 -10.19 10.29 2.71
C LYS A 350 -8.67 10.21 2.69
N ALA A 351 -8.11 9.06 3.04
CA ALA A 351 -6.67 8.78 3.05
C ALA A 351 -6.43 7.27 2.96
N GLY A 352 -5.22 6.86 2.57
CA GLY A 352 -4.82 5.46 2.62
C GLY A 352 -4.52 4.84 1.27
N CYS A 353 -4.27 3.53 1.30
CA CYS A 353 -3.90 2.79 0.10
C CYS A 353 -5.02 2.73 -0.94
N GLY A 354 -6.28 2.61 -0.52
CA GLY A 354 -7.42 2.65 -1.44
C GLY A 354 -7.55 3.98 -2.18
N LYS A 355 -7.33 5.12 -1.49
CA LYS A 355 -7.27 6.44 -2.11
C LYS A 355 -6.08 6.59 -3.06
N CYS A 356 -4.91 6.13 -2.63
CA CYS A 356 -3.68 6.17 -3.41
C CYS A 356 -3.82 5.36 -4.72
N GLY A 357 -4.38 4.16 -4.64
CA GLY A 357 -4.61 3.28 -5.79
C GLY A 357 -3.36 2.71 -6.45
N ALA A 358 -2.15 3.19 -6.12
CA ALA A 358 -0.97 2.92 -6.94
C ALA A 358 -0.52 1.45 -7.00
N CYS A 359 -0.88 0.63 -6.01
CA CYS A 359 -0.53 -0.79 -5.95
C CYS A 359 -1.60 -1.74 -6.53
N SER A 360 -2.72 -1.23 -7.05
CA SER A 360 -3.75 -2.04 -7.71
C SER A 360 -4.43 -1.29 -8.83
N ALA A 361 -4.63 -1.96 -9.97
CA ALA A 361 -5.41 -1.43 -11.07
C ALA A 361 -6.91 -1.25 -10.74
N LEU A 362 -7.41 -1.71 -9.58
CA LEU A 362 -8.83 -1.67 -9.20
C LEU A 362 -9.48 -0.29 -9.43
N SER A 363 -8.84 0.79 -8.97
CA SER A 363 -9.37 2.15 -9.14
C SER A 363 -9.45 2.60 -10.61
N THR A 364 -8.64 2.01 -11.50
CA THR A 364 -8.74 2.23 -12.95
C THR A 364 -9.90 1.44 -13.55
N TYR A 365 -10.12 0.19 -13.11
CA TYR A 365 -11.30 -0.59 -13.49
C TYR A 365 -12.60 0.08 -13.04
N GLU A 366 -12.63 0.71 -11.87
CA GLU A 366 -13.77 1.51 -11.39
C GLU A 366 -14.12 2.64 -12.38
N LYS A 367 -13.12 3.37 -12.89
CA LYS A 367 -13.32 4.55 -13.76
C LYS A 367 -13.87 4.19 -15.14
N LEU A 368 -13.53 3.03 -15.69
CA LEU A 368 -14.01 2.61 -17.01
C LEU A 368 -15.52 2.33 -17.06
N ARG A 369 -16.14 2.10 -15.90
CA ARG A 369 -17.54 1.68 -15.79
C ARG A 369 -18.47 2.78 -15.30
N ILE A 370 -17.93 3.94 -14.95
CA ILE A 370 -18.75 5.11 -14.62
C ILE A 370 -19.10 5.80 -15.95
N PRO A 371 -20.39 5.87 -16.34
CA PRO A 371 -20.80 6.69 -17.47
C PRO A 371 -20.33 8.14 -17.23
N ALA A 372 -19.73 8.76 -18.26
CA ALA A 372 -19.18 10.10 -18.21
C ALA A 372 -20.19 11.17 -17.78
#